data_AF-A0A0B3B2P4-F1
#
_entry.id   AF-A0A0B3B2P4-F1
#
_cell.length_a   1.000
_cell.length_b   1.000
_cell.length_c   1.000
_cell.angle_alpha   90.00
_cell.angle_beta   90.00
_cell.angle_gamma   90.00
#
_symmetry.space_group_name_H-M   'P 1'
#
loop_
_entity.id
_entity.type
_entity.pdbx_description
1 polymer ?
#
loop_
_entity_poly.entity_id
_entity_poly.type
_entity_poly.pdbx_seq_one_letter_code
_entity_poly.pdbx_strand_id
1 'polypeptide(L)'
;MDDENKKIEDEISAEKVLNEIEGKPNKNILEKERKQLRNVLLGLGVFVILIVLAVFFINSIKSFEYKGTKFDIVKEGNLILYNTKVALFNENGAHYQNYNFFLRNDPRDLAKAVKFNGELELKKLVVINSEEEFNCDGDGIIAVLNLRQLYEILGAKVIKDENAMCSSDGEYMYINLKEGEETRIEQTGTACYNILINNCEILEGTEKFMVETFANING
;
A
#
# COMPACT_ATOMS: atom_id res chain seq x y z
N MET A 1 -27.74 35.65 -84.23
CA MET A 1 -28.50 34.84 -83.25
C MET A 1 -27.82 33.50 -82.96
N ASP A 2 -26.61 33.25 -83.48
CA ASP A 2 -25.92 31.95 -83.39
C ASP A 2 -24.76 31.94 -82.39
N ASP A 3 -24.35 33.10 -81.87
CA ASP A 3 -23.20 33.22 -80.95
C ASP A 3 -23.61 33.00 -79.47
N GLU A 4 -24.89 33.21 -79.15
CA GLU A 4 -25.41 33.07 -77.78
C GLU A 4 -25.78 31.61 -77.46
N ASN A 5 -26.23 30.84 -78.45
CA ASN A 5 -26.53 29.40 -78.30
C ASN A 5 -25.26 28.56 -78.08
N LYS A 6 -24.15 28.92 -78.72
CA LYS A 6 -22.88 28.19 -78.58
C LYS A 6 -22.28 28.33 -77.18
N LYS A 7 -22.43 29.52 -76.59
CA LYS A 7 -21.95 29.81 -75.23
C LYS A 7 -22.75 29.06 -74.16
N ILE A 8 -24.04 28.82 -74.40
CA ILE A 8 -24.92 28.04 -73.53
C ILE A 8 -24.57 26.54 -73.61
N GLU A 9 -24.23 26.01 -74.79
CA GLU A 9 -23.80 24.60 -74.93
C GLU A 9 -22.46 24.32 -74.25
N ASP A 10 -21.51 25.26 -74.31
CA ASP A 10 -20.20 25.12 -73.66
C ASP A 10 -20.31 25.18 -72.11
N GLU A 11 -21.19 26.02 -71.54
CA GLU A 11 -21.45 26.05 -70.09
C GLU A 11 -22.16 24.78 -69.59
N ILE A 12 -23.13 24.25 -70.34
CA ILE A 12 -23.82 22.99 -70.01
C ILE A 12 -22.86 21.79 -70.09
N SER A 13 -21.89 21.83 -71.00
CA SER A 13 -20.84 20.81 -71.12
C SER A 13 -19.87 20.86 -69.94
N ALA A 14 -19.43 22.06 -69.53
CA ALA A 14 -18.55 22.24 -68.39
C ALA A 14 -19.19 21.83 -67.05
N GLU A 15 -20.48 22.15 -66.84
CA GLU A 15 -21.21 21.76 -65.62
C GLU A 15 -21.48 20.25 -65.54
N LYS A 16 -21.70 19.58 -66.68
CA LYS A 16 -21.77 18.12 -66.75
C LYS A 16 -20.43 17.46 -66.41
N VAL A 17 -19.33 17.99 -66.95
CA VAL A 17 -17.99 17.48 -66.68
C VAL A 17 -17.59 17.73 -65.22
N LEU A 18 -17.96 18.86 -64.62
CA LEU A 18 -17.72 19.13 -63.19
C LEU A 18 -18.48 18.16 -62.27
N ASN A 19 -19.75 17.88 -62.57
CA ASN A 19 -20.56 16.93 -61.80
C ASN A 19 -20.10 15.47 -61.97
N GLU A 20 -19.42 15.13 -63.08
CA GLU A 20 -18.84 13.81 -63.32
C GLU A 20 -17.46 13.65 -62.65
N ILE A 21 -16.70 14.75 -62.50
CA ILE A 21 -15.47 14.82 -61.71
C ILE A 21 -15.78 14.81 -60.19
N GLU A 22 -16.87 15.45 -59.76
CA GLU A 22 -17.44 15.33 -58.41
C GLU A 22 -18.25 14.03 -58.26
N GLY A 23 -17.60 12.88 -58.46
CA GLY A 23 -18.21 11.57 -58.27
C GLY A 23 -18.81 11.44 -56.87
N LYS A 24 -20.13 11.63 -56.73
CA LYS A 24 -20.85 11.40 -55.48
C LYS A 24 -20.54 9.97 -55.02
N PRO A 25 -19.92 9.78 -53.84
CA PRO A 25 -19.48 8.46 -53.42
C PRO A 25 -20.66 7.50 -53.41
N ASN A 26 -20.49 6.34 -54.03
CA ASN A 26 -21.52 5.31 -54.14
C ASN A 26 -22.04 4.98 -52.73
N LYS A 27 -23.36 5.05 -52.51
CA LYS A 27 -23.98 4.82 -51.18
C LYS A 27 -23.52 3.49 -50.54
N ASN A 28 -23.27 2.48 -51.36
CA ASN A 28 -22.77 1.17 -50.90
C ASN A 28 -21.32 1.21 -50.38
N ILE A 29 -20.50 2.16 -50.85
CA ILE A 29 -19.14 2.41 -50.36
C ILE A 29 -19.22 3.14 -49.01
N LEU A 30 -20.05 4.19 -48.92
CA LEU A 30 -20.27 4.93 -47.67
C LEU A 30 -20.81 4.04 -46.53
N GLU A 31 -21.71 3.11 -46.82
CA GLU A 31 -22.23 2.18 -45.82
C GLU A 31 -21.17 1.18 -45.33
N LYS A 32 -20.31 0.69 -46.24
CA LYS A 32 -19.19 -0.19 -45.89
C LYS A 32 -18.16 0.54 -45.03
N GLU A 33 -17.78 1.75 -45.40
CA GLU A 33 -16.86 2.60 -44.64
C GLU A 33 -17.42 2.92 -43.26
N ARG A 34 -18.71 3.26 -43.15
CA ARG A 34 -19.37 3.50 -41.85
C ARG A 34 -19.36 2.25 -40.97
N LYS A 35 -19.59 1.07 -41.53
CA LYS A 35 -19.56 -0.21 -40.81
C LYS A 35 -18.13 -0.56 -40.35
N GLN A 36 -17.14 -0.33 -41.20
CA GLN A 36 -15.73 -0.51 -40.86
C GLN A 36 -15.31 0.45 -39.75
N LEU A 37 -15.60 1.75 -39.89
CA LEU A 37 -15.29 2.77 -38.90
C LEU A 37 -15.96 2.45 -37.55
N ARG A 38 -17.23 2.02 -37.55
CA ARG A 38 -17.94 1.61 -36.32
C ARG A 38 -17.24 0.43 -35.64
N ASN A 39 -16.84 -0.59 -36.39
CA ASN A 39 -16.16 -1.75 -35.83
C ASN A 39 -14.75 -1.40 -35.32
N VAL A 40 -14.03 -0.51 -36.01
CA VAL A 40 -12.74 0.02 -35.56
C VAL A 40 -12.89 0.81 -34.27
N LEU A 41 -13.87 1.71 -34.18
CA LEU A 41 -14.16 2.49 -32.98
C LEU A 41 -14.60 1.60 -31.80
N LEU A 42 -15.42 0.57 -32.05
CA LEU A 42 -15.78 -0.43 -31.04
C LEU A 42 -14.54 -1.20 -30.56
N GLY A 43 -13.68 -1.65 -31.48
CA GLY A 43 -12.44 -2.33 -31.14
C GLY A 43 -11.50 -1.46 -30.30
N LEU A 44 -11.34 -0.19 -30.68
CA LEU A 44 -10.55 0.79 -29.92
C LEU A 44 -11.15 1.03 -28.53
N GLY A 45 -12.48 1.16 -28.43
CA GLY A 45 -13.16 1.33 -27.15
C GLY A 45 -12.94 0.16 -26.20
N VAL A 46 -13.06 -1.08 -26.70
CA VAL A 46 -12.78 -2.29 -25.90
C VAL A 46 -11.31 -2.35 -25.48
N PHE A 47 -10.38 -2.00 -26.37
CA PHE A 47 -8.95 -1.97 -26.06
C PHE A 47 -8.61 -0.97 -24.96
N VAL A 48 -9.17 0.25 -25.01
CA VAL A 48 -9.00 1.25 -23.95
C VAL A 48 -9.55 0.76 -22.62
N ILE A 49 -10.72 0.12 -22.61
CA ILE A 49 -11.30 -0.46 -21.39
C ILE A 49 -10.39 -1.53 -20.79
N LEU A 50 -9.81 -2.42 -21.61
CA LEU A 50 -8.87 -3.43 -21.13
C LEU A 50 -7.61 -2.82 -20.49
N ILE A 51 -7.07 -1.74 -21.07
CA ILE A 51 -5.94 -1.02 -20.47
C ILE A 51 -6.33 -0.42 -19.11
N VAL A 52 -7.48 0.24 -19.03
CA VAL A 52 -7.98 0.84 -17.78
C VAL A 52 -8.14 -0.23 -16.70
N LEU A 53 -8.75 -1.37 -17.04
CA LEU A 53 -8.88 -2.49 -16.12
C LEU A 53 -7.52 -3.01 -15.67
N ALA A 54 -6.58 -3.23 -16.60
CA ALA A 54 -5.24 -3.70 -16.26
C ALA A 54 -4.51 -2.74 -15.31
N VAL A 55 -4.56 -1.43 -15.57
CA VAL A 55 -3.96 -0.41 -14.69
C VAL A 55 -4.62 -0.41 -13.31
N PHE A 56 -5.95 -0.53 -13.24
CA PHE A 56 -6.68 -0.61 -11.98
C PHE A 56 -6.27 -1.84 -11.16
N PHE A 57 -6.21 -3.02 -11.78
CA PHE A 57 -5.74 -4.24 -11.12
C PHE A 57 -4.30 -4.13 -10.62
N ILE A 58 -3.38 -3.59 -11.42
CA ILE A 58 -1.98 -3.42 -11.02
C ILE A 58 -1.85 -2.47 -9.82
N ASN A 59 -2.63 -1.38 -9.80
CA ASN A 59 -2.60 -0.44 -8.68
C ASN A 59 -3.19 -1.04 -7.40
N SER A 60 -4.21 -1.89 -7.49
CA SER A 60 -4.77 -2.59 -6.33
C SER A 60 -3.81 -3.59 -5.69
N ILE A 61 -2.83 -4.12 -6.43
CA ILE A 61 -1.85 -5.08 -5.88
C ILE A 61 -0.77 -4.37 -5.05
N LYS A 62 -0.55 -3.07 -5.26
CA LYS A 62 0.54 -2.33 -4.62
C LYS A 62 0.26 -1.92 -3.17
N SER A 63 -0.96 -2.03 -2.69
CA SER A 63 -1.31 -1.68 -1.32
C SER A 63 -2.45 -2.54 -0.81
N PHE A 64 -2.50 -2.78 0.50
CA PHE A 64 -3.61 -3.44 1.15
C PHE A 64 -3.89 -2.80 2.52
N GLU A 65 -5.02 -3.16 3.11
CA GLU A 65 -5.40 -2.70 4.44
C GLU A 65 -5.43 -3.91 5.40
N TYR A 66 -4.93 -3.71 6.61
CA TYR A 66 -4.96 -4.69 7.69
C TYR A 66 -5.31 -4.00 9.00
N LYS A 67 -6.43 -4.39 9.61
CA LYS A 67 -6.95 -3.80 10.86
C LYS A 67 -6.94 -2.26 10.87
N GLY A 68 -7.52 -1.63 9.84
CA GLY A 68 -7.58 -0.16 9.72
C GLY A 68 -6.26 0.51 9.32
N THR A 69 -5.16 -0.23 9.22
CA THR A 69 -3.86 0.29 8.81
C THR A 69 -3.59 -0.04 7.34
N LYS A 70 -3.33 1.00 6.53
CA LYS A 70 -2.91 0.83 5.14
C LYS A 70 -1.43 0.51 5.05
N PHE A 71 -1.10 -0.48 4.24
CA PHE A 71 0.27 -0.87 3.89
C PHE A 71 0.49 -0.77 2.38
N ASP A 72 1.56 -0.11 1.98
CA ASP A 72 2.05 -0.09 0.60
C ASP A 72 3.19 -1.13 0.46
N ILE A 73 3.16 -1.94 -0.60
CA ILE A 73 4.19 -2.94 -0.90
C ILE A 73 5.30 -2.26 -1.69
N VAL A 74 6.48 -2.16 -1.08
CA VAL A 74 7.67 -1.52 -1.65
C VAL A 74 8.70 -2.59 -1.98
N LYS A 75 9.25 -2.56 -3.19
CA LYS A 75 10.30 -3.49 -3.63
C LYS A 75 11.63 -2.75 -3.74
N GLU A 76 12.60 -3.15 -2.94
CA GLU A 76 13.96 -2.60 -2.94
C GLU A 76 14.96 -3.72 -3.30
N GLY A 77 15.32 -3.79 -4.59
CA GLY A 77 16.08 -4.91 -5.13
C GLY A 77 15.34 -6.24 -4.96
N ASN A 78 15.90 -7.15 -4.15
CA ASN A 78 15.30 -8.44 -3.83
C ASN A 78 14.46 -8.42 -2.54
N LEU A 79 14.42 -7.29 -1.83
CA LEU A 79 13.65 -7.15 -0.59
C LEU A 79 12.23 -6.65 -0.90
N ILE A 80 11.24 -7.28 -0.26
CA ILE A 80 9.86 -6.82 -0.22
C ILE A 80 9.64 -6.23 1.16
N LEU A 81 9.22 -4.97 1.21
CA LEU A 81 8.94 -4.24 2.43
C LEU A 81 7.48 -3.80 2.45
N TYR A 82 6.91 -3.77 3.64
CA TYR A 82 5.53 -3.36 3.89
C TYR A 82 5.55 -2.01 4.58
N ASN A 83 5.30 -0.96 3.82
CA ASN A 83 5.37 0.42 4.29
C ASN A 83 4.04 0.86 4.89
N THR A 84 4.09 1.43 6.10
CA THR A 84 2.96 2.17 6.66
C THR A 84 3.40 3.52 7.22
N LYS A 85 2.42 4.37 7.56
CA LYS A 85 2.64 5.75 7.98
C LYS A 85 1.98 6.01 9.31
N VAL A 86 2.73 6.61 10.22
CA VAL A 86 2.24 7.10 11.51
C VAL A 86 2.23 8.63 11.48
N ALA A 87 1.09 9.22 11.84
CA ALA A 87 0.92 10.66 11.90
C ALA A 87 1.60 11.24 13.15
N LEU A 88 2.41 12.29 12.96
CA LEU A 88 3.06 13.01 14.05
C LEU A 88 2.34 14.34 14.30
N PHE A 89 2.13 14.61 15.58
CA PHE A 89 1.44 15.81 16.07
C PHE A 89 2.39 16.65 16.91
N ASN A 90 2.28 17.96 16.82
CA ASN A 90 3.04 18.89 17.65
C ASN A 90 2.39 19.04 19.04
N GLU A 91 3.00 19.84 19.93
CA GLU A 91 2.48 20.08 21.29
C GLU A 91 1.04 20.64 21.32
N ASN A 92 0.63 21.31 20.23
CA ASN A 92 -0.71 21.87 20.08
C ASN A 92 -1.71 20.86 19.46
N GLY A 93 -1.31 19.61 19.25
CA GLY A 93 -2.12 18.57 18.64
C GLY A 93 -2.31 18.73 17.12
N ALA A 94 -1.60 19.65 16.47
CA ALA A 94 -1.66 19.81 15.03
C ALA A 94 -0.72 18.83 14.33
N HIS A 95 -1.25 18.15 13.32
CA HIS A 95 -0.45 17.30 12.42
C HIS A 95 0.65 18.13 11.75
N TYR A 96 1.88 17.63 11.74
CA TYR A 96 2.99 18.31 11.08
C TYR A 96 3.79 17.44 10.12
N GLN A 97 3.84 16.11 10.30
CA GLN A 97 4.44 15.19 9.34
C GLN A 97 3.94 13.75 9.53
N ASN A 98 4.24 12.89 8.56
CA ASN A 98 4.09 11.44 8.70
C ASN A 98 5.46 10.78 8.78
N TYR A 99 5.61 9.80 9.66
CA TYR A 99 6.79 8.94 9.71
C TYR A 99 6.52 7.62 8.98
N ASN A 100 7.48 7.15 8.18
CA ASN A 100 7.36 5.91 7.42
C ASN A 100 7.99 4.76 8.21
N PHE A 101 7.21 3.70 8.46
CA PHE A 101 7.71 2.43 8.96
C PHE A 101 7.76 1.41 7.83
N PHE A 102 8.78 0.57 7.82
CA PHE A 102 8.95 -0.50 6.85
C PHE A 102 9.10 -1.81 7.61
N LEU A 103 8.17 -2.73 7.40
CA LEU A 103 8.25 -4.09 7.94
C LEU A 103 8.81 -5.02 6.87
N ARG A 104 9.56 -6.03 7.30
CA ARG A 104 10.10 -7.08 6.42
C ARG A 104 9.09 -8.21 6.21
N ASN A 105 8.21 -8.45 7.18
CA ASN A 105 7.19 -9.48 7.12
C ASN A 105 5.82 -8.92 6.75
N ASP A 106 5.03 -9.72 6.01
CA ASP A 106 3.66 -9.35 5.65
C ASP A 106 2.78 -9.34 6.91
N PRO A 107 2.15 -8.21 7.28
CA PRO A 107 1.21 -8.13 8.40
C PRO A 107 0.12 -9.21 8.38
N ARG A 108 -0.31 -9.66 7.19
CA ARG A 108 -1.35 -10.68 7.03
C ARG A 108 -0.85 -12.10 7.31
N ASP A 109 0.44 -12.36 7.08
CA ASP A 109 1.06 -13.65 7.37
C ASP A 109 1.51 -13.70 8.82
N LEU A 110 2.03 -12.60 9.36
CA LEU A 110 2.27 -12.44 10.80
C LEU A 110 1.01 -12.73 11.63
N ALA A 111 -0.17 -12.33 11.16
CA ALA A 111 -1.44 -12.62 11.82
C ALA A 111 -1.76 -14.12 11.95
N LYS A 112 -1.22 -14.95 11.06
CA LYS A 112 -1.42 -16.41 11.06
C LYS A 112 -0.30 -17.12 11.82
N ALA A 113 0.93 -16.63 11.67
CA ALA A 113 2.13 -17.25 12.21
C ALA A 113 2.35 -16.93 13.71
N VAL A 114 2.18 -15.66 14.10
CA VAL A 114 2.50 -15.18 15.45
C VAL A 114 1.20 -14.81 16.18
N LYS A 115 0.86 -15.57 17.21
CA LYS A 115 -0.33 -15.30 18.04
C LYS A 115 -0.07 -14.11 18.95
N PHE A 116 -1.08 -13.25 19.12
CA PHE A 116 -1.09 -12.20 20.14
C PHE A 116 -2.20 -12.51 21.15
N ASN A 117 -1.81 -12.90 22.36
CA ASN A 117 -2.72 -13.28 23.43
C ASN A 117 -2.80 -12.13 24.45
N GLY A 118 -3.74 -11.22 24.24
CA GLY A 118 -3.97 -10.07 25.12
C GLY A 118 -4.55 -8.88 24.36
N GLU A 119 -4.59 -7.75 25.04
CA GLU A 119 -4.97 -6.45 24.50
C GLU A 119 -3.82 -5.46 24.69
N LEU A 120 -3.57 -4.64 23.66
CA LEU A 120 -2.47 -3.68 23.69
C LEU A 120 -2.88 -2.41 24.46
N GLU A 121 -2.14 -2.10 25.52
CA GLU A 121 -2.27 -0.89 26.32
C GLU A 121 -1.02 -0.02 26.15
N LEU A 122 -1.17 1.10 25.44
CA LEU A 122 -0.09 2.05 25.24
C LEU A 122 0.15 2.91 26.50
N LYS A 123 1.43 3.08 26.87
CA LYS A 123 1.84 3.96 27.97
C LYS A 123 2.89 4.96 27.49
N LYS A 124 2.97 6.10 28.18
CA LYS A 124 3.98 7.15 27.89
C LYS A 124 5.39 6.76 28.29
N LEU A 125 5.54 5.77 29.18
CA LEU A 125 6.81 5.22 29.59
C LEU A 125 6.88 3.77 29.11
N VAL A 126 7.97 3.42 28.44
CA VAL A 126 8.17 2.09 27.88
C VAL A 126 9.52 1.56 28.33
N VAL A 127 9.54 0.33 28.83
CA VAL A 127 10.75 -0.42 29.12
C VAL A 127 10.82 -1.57 28.13
N ILE A 128 11.94 -1.68 27.42
CA ILE A 128 12.22 -2.81 26.53
C ILE A 128 13.38 -3.57 27.14
N ASN A 129 13.12 -4.81 27.53
CA ASN A 129 14.09 -5.73 28.08
C ASN A 129 14.27 -6.95 27.18
N SER A 130 15.43 -7.61 27.29
CA SER A 130 15.75 -8.85 26.60
C SER A 130 16.44 -9.77 27.60
N GLU A 131 15.84 -10.93 27.88
CA GLU A 131 16.43 -11.94 28.79
C GLU A 131 17.68 -12.58 28.16
N GLU A 132 17.75 -12.58 26.83
CA GLU A 132 18.83 -13.20 26.06
C GLU A 132 19.44 -12.24 25.03
N GLU A 133 20.66 -12.53 24.59
CA GLU A 133 21.29 -11.85 23.45
C GLU A 133 20.81 -12.52 22.15
N PHE A 134 19.72 -12.02 21.56
CA PHE A 134 19.20 -12.51 20.27
C PHE A 134 20.11 -12.14 19.09
N ASN A 135 21.27 -12.80 18.99
CA ASN A 135 22.25 -12.56 17.95
C ASN A 135 21.92 -13.36 16.67
N CYS A 136 20.74 -13.09 16.12
CA CYS A 136 20.18 -13.76 14.94
C CYS A 136 20.62 -13.06 13.65
N ASP A 137 21.89 -13.23 13.24
CA ASP A 137 22.46 -12.58 12.04
C ASP A 137 22.28 -11.04 12.00
N GLY A 138 22.24 -10.41 13.18
CA GLY A 138 22.01 -8.97 13.34
C GLY A 138 20.54 -8.54 13.40
N ASP A 139 19.59 -9.45 13.15
CA ASP A 139 18.16 -9.14 13.16
C ASP A 139 17.64 -8.76 14.56
N GLY A 140 18.25 -9.26 15.64
CA GLY A 140 17.86 -8.85 16.99
C GLY A 140 18.11 -7.37 17.28
N ILE A 141 19.24 -6.82 16.81
CA ILE A 141 19.52 -5.38 16.96
C ILE A 141 18.51 -4.56 16.14
N ILE A 142 18.21 -5.00 14.91
CA ILE A 142 17.25 -4.33 14.02
C ILE A 142 15.85 -4.33 14.65
N ALA A 143 15.40 -5.48 15.15
CA ALA A 143 14.12 -5.67 15.82
C ALA A 143 13.95 -4.71 17.01
N VAL A 144 14.93 -4.70 17.93
CA VAL A 144 14.89 -3.84 19.13
C VAL A 144 14.92 -2.35 18.76
N LEU A 145 15.74 -1.95 17.79
CA LEU A 145 15.84 -0.54 17.36
C LEU A 145 14.55 -0.08 16.67
N ASN A 146 13.95 -0.88 15.80
CA ASN A 146 12.69 -0.56 15.14
C ASN A 146 11.55 -0.40 16.15
N LEU A 147 11.49 -1.31 17.12
CA LEU A 147 10.49 -1.27 18.18
C LEU A 147 10.66 -0.04 19.08
N ARG A 148 11.88 0.27 19.49
CA ARG A 148 12.20 1.49 20.24
C ARG A 148 11.80 2.74 19.46
N GLN A 149 12.20 2.81 18.19
CA GLN A 149 11.92 3.95 17.33
C GLN A 149 10.41 4.18 17.17
N LEU A 150 9.61 3.10 17.06
CA LEU A 150 8.15 3.21 17.04
C LEU A 150 7.61 3.97 18.25
N TYR A 151 7.99 3.57 19.45
CA TYR A 151 7.48 4.20 20.67
C TYR A 151 8.00 5.62 20.88
N GLU A 152 9.25 5.91 20.55
CA GLU A 152 9.78 7.27 20.59
C GLU A 152 9.00 8.20 19.64
N ILE A 153 8.65 7.71 18.45
CA ILE A 153 7.87 8.45 17.45
C ILE A 153 6.43 8.65 17.89
N LEU A 154 5.84 7.70 18.62
CA LEU A 154 4.54 7.83 19.27
C LEU A 154 4.58 8.74 20.51
N GLY A 155 5.74 9.33 20.83
CA GLY A 155 5.92 10.27 21.94
C GLY A 155 6.12 9.60 23.30
N ALA A 156 6.36 8.29 23.34
CA ALA A 156 6.72 7.59 24.57
C ALA A 156 8.22 7.71 24.86
N LYS A 157 8.55 7.79 26.15
CA LYS A 157 9.93 7.72 26.64
C LYS A 157 10.32 6.26 26.80
N VAL A 158 11.24 5.78 25.96
CA VAL A 158 11.80 4.44 26.08
C VAL A 158 12.99 4.46 27.04
N ILE A 159 12.97 3.63 28.07
CA ILE A 159 14.03 3.50 29.07
C ILE A 159 14.62 2.10 28.99
N LYS A 160 15.95 2.03 29.03
CA LYS A 160 16.66 0.79 29.32
C LYS A 160 16.89 0.70 30.83
N ASP A 161 16.22 -0.24 31.47
CA ASP A 161 16.42 -0.58 32.88
C ASP A 161 16.46 -2.10 33.02
N GLU A 162 17.63 -2.64 33.31
CA GLU A 162 17.87 -4.08 33.43
C GLU A 162 17.25 -4.69 34.70
N ASN A 163 16.87 -3.85 35.68
CA ASN A 163 16.21 -4.29 36.91
C ASN A 163 14.70 -4.07 36.91
N ALA A 164 14.18 -3.40 35.88
CA ALA A 164 12.74 -3.19 35.75
C ALA A 164 12.02 -4.53 35.50
N MET A 165 10.85 -4.67 36.11
CA MET A 165 10.00 -5.85 35.99
C MET A 165 8.60 -5.41 35.55
N CYS A 166 7.71 -6.35 35.23
CA CYS A 166 6.32 -5.99 34.99
C CYS A 166 5.72 -5.26 36.21
N SER A 167 5.18 -4.06 36.00
CA SER A 167 4.43 -3.32 37.02
C SER A 167 2.99 -3.83 37.08
N SER A 168 2.53 -4.25 38.26
CA SER A 168 1.15 -4.69 38.49
C SER A 168 0.12 -3.61 38.20
N ASP A 169 0.52 -2.35 38.36
CA ASP A 169 -0.38 -1.19 38.27
C ASP A 169 -0.37 -0.57 36.86
N GLY A 170 0.49 -1.08 35.96
CA GLY A 170 0.58 -0.62 34.58
C GLY A 170 1.08 0.83 34.44
N GLU A 171 1.93 1.29 35.35
CA GLU A 171 2.52 2.63 35.34
C GLU A 171 3.37 2.89 34.08
N TYR A 172 3.97 1.83 33.54
CA TYR A 172 4.71 1.81 32.30
C TYR A 172 4.41 0.55 31.52
N MET A 173 4.67 0.61 30.21
CA MET A 173 4.60 -0.56 29.36
C MET A 173 5.93 -1.31 29.47
N TYR A 174 5.87 -2.60 29.78
CA TYR A 174 7.05 -3.47 29.88
C TYR A 174 7.01 -4.50 28.75
N ILE A 175 7.95 -4.40 27.81
CA ILE A 175 8.13 -5.37 26.72
C ILE A 175 9.35 -6.20 27.04
N ASN A 176 9.19 -7.51 27.12
CA ASN A 176 10.25 -8.44 27.43
C ASN A 176 10.43 -9.45 26.31
N LEU A 177 11.61 -9.46 25.69
CA LEU A 177 11.99 -10.44 24.68
C LEU A 177 12.62 -11.64 25.39
N LYS A 178 12.12 -12.85 25.13
CA LYS A 178 12.69 -14.07 25.74
C LYS A 178 12.48 -15.28 24.85
N GLU A 179 13.29 -16.33 25.06
CA GLU A 179 13.13 -17.57 24.29
C GLU A 179 11.81 -18.27 24.61
N GLY A 180 11.28 -18.99 23.63
CA GLY A 180 10.10 -19.83 23.81
C GLY A 180 10.02 -20.94 22.77
N GLU A 181 9.18 -21.93 23.05
CA GLU A 181 8.95 -23.06 22.14
C GLU A 181 8.23 -22.67 20.84
N GLU A 182 7.48 -21.56 20.86
CA GLU A 182 6.81 -20.97 19.70
C GLU A 182 6.92 -19.45 19.74
N THR A 183 7.00 -18.82 18.56
CA THR A 183 7.00 -17.36 18.44
C THR A 183 5.60 -16.82 18.68
N ARG A 184 5.41 -16.12 19.80
CA ARG A 184 4.10 -15.58 20.20
C ARG A 184 4.24 -14.42 21.17
N ILE A 185 3.17 -13.66 21.32
CA ILE A 185 3.09 -12.53 22.26
C ILE A 185 2.05 -12.86 23.32
N GLU A 186 2.41 -12.66 24.58
CA GLU A 186 1.54 -12.85 25.73
C GLU A 186 1.50 -11.59 26.58
N GLN A 187 0.29 -11.10 26.87
CA GLN A 187 0.09 -10.11 27.90
C GLN A 187 0.12 -10.79 29.28
N THR A 188 1.08 -10.41 30.11
CA THR A 188 1.30 -11.00 31.44
C THR A 188 0.86 -10.08 32.59
N GLY A 189 0.44 -8.86 32.27
CA GLY A 189 -0.08 -7.84 33.18
C GLY A 189 -0.70 -6.70 32.38
N THR A 190 -1.26 -5.70 33.06
CA THR A 190 -2.02 -4.60 32.44
C THR A 190 -1.33 -3.98 31.21
N ALA A 191 -0.04 -3.65 31.30
CA ALA A 191 0.76 -3.19 30.16
C ALA A 191 2.09 -3.96 30.04
N CYS A 192 2.07 -5.26 30.34
CA CYS A 192 3.25 -6.11 30.31
C CYS A 192 3.12 -7.18 29.25
N TYR A 193 4.14 -7.31 28.41
CA TYR A 193 4.14 -8.19 27.26
C TYR A 193 5.43 -9.00 27.21
N ASN A 194 5.28 -10.31 27.14
CA ASN A 194 6.36 -11.21 26.76
C ASN A 194 6.24 -11.48 25.26
N ILE A 195 7.31 -11.17 24.51
CA ILE A 195 7.47 -11.62 23.13
C ILE A 195 8.39 -12.84 23.19
N LEU A 196 7.77 -14.01 23.09
CA LEU A 196 8.45 -15.29 23.02
C LEU A 196 9.01 -15.46 21.61
N ILE A 197 10.30 -15.75 21.50
CA ILE A 197 11.00 -15.93 20.23
C ILE A 197 11.45 -17.38 20.12
N ASN A 198 11.10 -18.02 19.01
CA ASN A 198 11.59 -19.35 18.64
C ASN A 198 12.44 -19.24 17.37
N ASN A 199 13.46 -20.09 17.21
CA ASN A 199 14.24 -20.25 15.97
C ASN A 199 14.70 -18.93 15.32
N CYS A 200 15.12 -17.95 16.13
CA CYS A 200 15.57 -16.64 15.64
C CYS A 200 14.51 -15.80 14.89
N GLU A 201 13.22 -16.09 15.07
CA GLU A 201 12.09 -15.34 14.48
C GLU A 201 11.80 -14.01 15.23
N ILE A 202 12.86 -13.29 15.63
CA ILE A 202 12.75 -12.07 16.43
C ILE A 202 12.10 -10.92 15.66
N LEU A 203 12.31 -10.84 14.35
CA LEU A 203 11.65 -9.86 13.49
C LEU A 203 10.16 -10.15 13.42
N GLU A 204 9.75 -11.40 13.26
CA GLU A 204 8.35 -11.80 13.20
C GLU A 204 7.64 -11.46 14.50
N GLY A 205 8.25 -11.78 15.65
CA GLY A 205 7.71 -11.46 16.97
C GLY A 205 7.57 -9.95 17.21
N THR A 206 8.62 -9.18 16.95
CA THR A 206 8.63 -7.73 17.19
C THR A 206 7.79 -6.95 16.16
N GLU A 207 7.86 -7.29 14.88
CA GLU A 207 7.04 -6.66 13.85
C GLU A 207 5.56 -7.00 14.05
N LYS A 208 5.21 -8.20 14.53
CA LYS A 208 3.82 -8.48 14.94
C LYS A 208 3.36 -7.54 16.04
N PHE A 209 4.19 -7.27 17.05
CA PHE A 209 3.89 -6.31 18.11
C PHE A 209 3.71 -4.88 17.57
N MET A 210 4.56 -4.46 16.63
CA MET A 210 4.43 -3.18 15.92
C MET A 210 3.13 -3.11 15.12
N VAL A 211 2.75 -4.18 14.42
CA VAL A 211 1.50 -4.26 13.65
C VAL A 211 0.27 -4.10 14.54
N GLU A 212 0.25 -4.75 15.72
CA GLU A 212 -0.84 -4.56 16.68
C GLU A 212 -0.84 -3.13 17.24
N THR A 213 0.33 -2.50 17.38
CA THR A 213 0.44 -1.07 17.73
C THR A 213 -0.15 -0.17 16.65
N PHE A 214 0.15 -0.40 15.37
CA PHE A 214 -0.44 0.36 14.26
C PHE A 214 -1.96 0.21 14.20
N ALA A 215 -2.45 -1.01 14.43
CA ALA A 215 -3.89 -1.28 14.48
C ALA A 215 -4.57 -0.54 15.63
N ASN A 216 -3.92 -0.43 16.80
CA ASN A 216 -4.47 0.25 17.97
C ASN A 216 -4.55 1.78 17.81
N ILE A 217 -3.58 2.40 17.11
CA ILE A 217 -3.56 3.86 16.92
C ILE A 217 -4.40 4.34 15.74
N ASN A 218 -4.69 3.46 14.78
CA ASN A 218 -5.45 3.78 13.57
C ASN A 218 -6.91 3.29 13.62
N GLY A 219 -7.24 2.36 14.54
CA GLY A 219 -8.59 1.81 14.75
C GLY A 219 -9.41 2.64 15.72
#